data_AF-A0A2N6Q2N1-F1
#
_entry.id   AF-A0A2N6Q2N1-F1
#
_cell.length_a   1.000
_cell.length_b   1.000
_cell.length_c   1.000
_cell.angle_alpha   90.00
_cell.angle_beta   90.00
_cell.angle_gamma   90.00
#
_symmetry.space_group_name_H-M   'P 1'
#
loop_
_entity.id
_entity.type
_entity.pdbx_description
1 polymer ?
#
loop_
_entity_poly.entity_id
_entity_poly.type
_entity_poly.pdbx_seq_one_letter_code
_entity_poly.pdbx_strand_id
1 'polypeptide(L)'
;MIVYQVNELALQLKKENIRGRPSKYSASFKAKVALEAMKECETLESLARKYEPSLSIISRWRDELIGNAEKVFDKSPCDAKELKRIKTQNDCLLHKVGQLTVECDFLRKPARMQGLKVR
;
A
#
# COMPACT_ATOMS: atom_id res chain seq x y z
N MET A 1 -9.14 26.94 2.42
CA MET A 1 -9.05 26.52 1.00
C MET A 1 -7.81 25.67 0.74
N ILE A 2 -6.60 26.09 1.14
CA ILE A 2 -5.38 25.29 0.93
C ILE A 2 -5.38 24.01 1.78
N VAL A 3 -5.82 24.06 3.04
CA VAL A 3 -5.91 22.86 3.90
C VAL A 3 -6.84 21.79 3.32
N TYR A 4 -7.98 22.20 2.77
CA TYR A 4 -8.91 21.29 2.09
C TYR A 4 -8.30 20.72 0.82
N GLN A 5 -7.63 21.53 0.01
CA GLN A 5 -6.94 21.09 -1.20
C GLN A 5 -5.81 20.10 -0.90
N VAL A 6 -5.00 20.36 0.14
CA VAL A 6 -3.92 19.46 0.57
C VAL A 6 -4.49 18.16 1.14
N ASN A 7 -5.59 18.22 1.89
CA ASN A 7 -6.26 17.02 2.39
C ASN A 7 -6.90 16.20 1.24
N GLU A 8 -7.49 16.87 0.23
CA GLU A 8 -7.95 16.23 -0.99
C GLU A 8 -6.80 15.59 -1.76
N LEU A 9 -5.70 16.32 -1.97
CA LEU A 9 -4.49 15.81 -2.62
C LEU A 9 -3.87 14.64 -1.85
N ALA A 10 -3.88 14.67 -0.52
CA ALA A 10 -3.45 13.55 0.31
C ALA A 10 -4.39 12.34 0.16
N LEU A 11 -5.70 12.58 0.03
CA LEU A 11 -6.69 11.54 -0.27
C LEU A 11 -6.49 10.96 -1.68
N GLN A 12 -6.17 11.80 -2.66
CA GLN A 12 -5.85 11.43 -4.03
C GLN A 12 -4.56 10.59 -4.09
N LEU A 13 -3.49 11.03 -3.41
CA LEU A 13 -2.22 10.31 -3.32
C LEU A 13 -2.38 8.96 -2.60
N LYS A 14 -3.21 8.91 -1.54
CA LYS A 14 -3.54 7.65 -0.87
C LYS A 14 -4.31 6.70 -1.78
N LYS A 15 -5.23 7.20 -2.61
CA LYS A 15 -5.93 6.41 -3.64
C LYS A 15 -5.00 5.99 -4.79
N GLU A 16 -4.04 6.84 -5.15
CA GLU A 16 -3.08 6.58 -6.23
C GLU A 16 -1.99 5.56 -5.82
N ASN A 17 -1.61 5.51 -4.55
CA ASN A 17 -0.69 4.49 -4.02
C ASN A 17 -1.38 3.13 -3.80
N ILE A 18 -2.72 3.09 -3.72
CA ILE A 18 -3.55 1.88 -3.65
C ILE A 18 -4.12 1.60 -5.06
N ARG A 19 -3.27 1.56 -6.10
CA ARG A 19 -3.69 1.28 -7.48
C ARG A 19 -3.71 -0.20 -7.87
N GLY A 20 -3.58 -1.10 -6.90
CA GLY A 20 -3.92 -2.50 -7.10
C GLY A 20 -5.39 -2.72 -6.74
N ARG A 21 -6.21 -3.23 -7.69
CA ARG A 21 -7.51 -3.80 -7.32
C ARG A 21 -7.24 -4.85 -6.24
N PRO A 22 -7.84 -4.75 -5.04
CA PRO A 22 -7.64 -5.76 -4.01
C PRO A 22 -7.92 -7.12 -4.62
N SER A 23 -6.96 -8.03 -4.48
CA SER A 23 -7.08 -9.36 -5.05
C SER A 23 -8.37 -9.97 -4.52
N LYS A 24 -9.19 -10.55 -5.41
CA LYS A 24 -10.43 -11.22 -5.03
C LYS A 24 -10.20 -12.34 -4.01
N TYR A 25 -8.97 -12.85 -3.94
CA TYR A 25 -8.56 -13.94 -3.07
C TYR A 25 -7.78 -13.42 -1.87
N SER A 26 -8.16 -13.87 -0.68
CA SER A 26 -7.44 -13.58 0.56
C SER A 26 -6.03 -14.20 0.53
N ALA A 27 -5.09 -13.61 1.28
CA ALA A 27 -3.74 -14.13 1.37
C ALA A 27 -3.69 -15.57 1.92
N SER A 28 -4.54 -15.89 2.90
CA SER A 28 -4.67 -17.24 3.45
C SER A 28 -5.17 -18.26 2.42
N PHE A 29 -6.12 -17.87 1.56
CA PHE A 29 -6.63 -18.72 0.50
C PHE A 29 -5.56 -19.01 -0.55
N LYS A 30 -4.83 -17.98 -1.00
CA LYS A 30 -3.71 -18.15 -1.96
C LYS A 30 -2.64 -19.09 -1.42
N ALA A 31 -2.25 -18.93 -0.15
CA ALA A 31 -1.26 -19.78 0.48
C ALA A 31 -1.75 -21.24 0.59
N LYS A 32 -3.02 -21.46 0.96
CA LYS A 32 -3.61 -22.81 1.02
C LYS A 32 -3.61 -23.49 -0.36
N VAL A 33 -4.09 -22.79 -1.39
CA VAL A 33 -4.14 -23.34 -2.76
C VAL A 33 -2.74 -23.59 -3.32
N ALA A 34 -1.79 -22.69 -3.07
CA ALA A 34 -0.40 -22.87 -3.49
C ALA A 34 0.28 -24.06 -2.77
N LEU A 35 0.01 -24.25 -1.47
CA LEU A 35 0.51 -25.40 -0.70
C LEU A 35 -0.09 -26.72 -1.18
N GLU A 36 -1.39 -26.76 -1.49
CA GLU A 36 -2.02 -27.94 -2.07
C GLU A 36 -1.47 -28.24 -3.46
N ALA A 37 -1.20 -27.22 -4.28
CA ALA A 37 -0.55 -27.37 -5.58
C ALA A 37 0.92 -27.85 -5.49
N MET A 38 1.64 -27.54 -4.40
CA MET A 38 3.00 -28.03 -4.15
C MET A 38 3.05 -29.48 -3.68
N LYS A 39 1.98 -29.98 -3.04
CA LYS A 39 1.97 -31.30 -2.41
C LYS A 39 1.82 -32.48 -3.39
N GLU A 40 1.78 -32.23 -4.71
CA GLU A 40 1.62 -33.23 -5.79
C GLU A 40 0.41 -34.19 -5.66
N CYS A 41 -0.43 -34.07 -4.63
CA CYS A 41 -1.57 -34.98 -4.40
C CYS A 41 -2.81 -34.66 -5.25
N GLU A 42 -2.91 -33.46 -5.83
CA GLU A 42 -4.01 -33.09 -6.74
C GLU A 42 -3.42 -32.45 -8.00
N THR A 43 -3.81 -32.93 -9.18
CA THR A 43 -3.40 -32.30 -10.45
C THR A 43 -3.91 -30.86 -10.47
N LEU A 44 -3.16 -29.94 -11.09
CA LEU A 44 -3.55 -28.52 -11.17
C LEU A 44 -4.97 -28.35 -11.77
N GLU A 45 -5.38 -29.30 -12.60
CA GLU A 45 -6.70 -29.43 -13.22
C GLU A 45 -7.81 -29.79 -12.24
N SER A 46 -7.50 -30.60 -11.21
CA SER A 46 -8.41 -30.90 -10.11
C SER A 46 -8.58 -29.67 -9.20
N LEU A 47 -7.48 -28.99 -8.86
CA LEU A 47 -7.54 -27.77 -8.05
C LEU A 47 -8.33 -26.65 -8.75
N ALA A 48 -8.13 -26.46 -10.06
CA ALA A 48 -8.87 -25.45 -10.81
C ALA A 48 -10.38 -25.74 -10.86
N ARG A 49 -10.78 -27.03 -10.90
CA ARG A 49 -12.20 -27.42 -10.80
C ARG A 49 -12.77 -27.21 -9.40
N LYS A 50 -11.95 -27.38 -8.35
CA LYS A 50 -12.37 -27.37 -6.95
C LYS A 50 -12.43 -25.99 -6.32
N TYR A 51 -11.52 -25.09 -6.69
CA TYR A 51 -11.34 -23.82 -5.99
C TYR A 51 -11.71 -22.57 -6.80
N GLU A 52 -12.04 -22.72 -8.09
CA GLU A 52 -12.31 -21.68 -9.13
C GLU A 52 -11.11 -20.98 -9.82
N PRO A 53 -9.89 -20.79 -9.26
CA PRO A 53 -8.83 -20.11 -10.00
C PRO A 53 -8.33 -20.99 -11.15
N SER A 54 -8.04 -20.37 -12.29
CA SER A 54 -7.48 -21.07 -13.45
C SER A 54 -6.08 -21.61 -13.16
N LEU A 55 -5.67 -22.66 -13.91
CA LEU A 55 -4.34 -23.28 -13.83
C LEU A 55 -3.19 -22.27 -13.79
N SER A 56 -3.28 -21.23 -14.64
CA SER A 56 -2.26 -20.19 -14.75
C SER A 56 -2.11 -19.37 -13.46
N ILE A 57 -3.22 -19.13 -12.76
CA ILE A 57 -3.23 -18.39 -11.49
C ILE A 57 -2.64 -19.25 -10.37
N ILE A 58 -3.02 -20.54 -10.32
CA ILE A 58 -2.49 -21.49 -9.33
C ILE A 58 -0.98 -21.67 -9.50
N SER A 59 -0.51 -21.83 -10.74
CA SER A 59 0.92 -21.94 -11.06
C SER A 59 1.67 -20.68 -10.62
N ARG A 60 1.10 -19.50 -10.88
CA ARG A 60 1.67 -18.23 -10.42
C ARG A 60 1.77 -18.16 -8.90
N TRP A 61 0.74 -18.58 -8.17
CA TRP A 61 0.78 -18.57 -6.70
C TRP A 61 1.76 -19.59 -6.13
N ARG A 62 1.92 -20.75 -6.77
CA ARG A 62 2.96 -21.74 -6.41
C ARG A 62 4.34 -21.11 -6.54
N ASP A 63 4.63 -20.49 -7.68
CA ASP A 63 5.94 -19.87 -7.93
C ASP A 63 6.17 -18.65 -7.01
N GLU A 64 5.14 -17.83 -6.77
CA GLU A 64 5.16 -16.74 -5.78
C GLU A 64 5.41 -17.26 -4.36
N LEU A 65 4.84 -18.42 -3.99
CA LEU A 65 5.04 -19.02 -2.67
C LEU A 65 6.47 -19.52 -2.52
N ILE A 66 7.03 -20.20 -3.51
CA ILE A 66 8.41 -20.71 -3.49
C ILE A 66 9.40 -19.54 -3.43
N GLY A 67 9.25 -18.54 -4.30
CA GLY A 67 10.16 -17.38 -4.34
C GLY A 67 10.07 -16.46 -3.12
N ASN A 68 8.95 -16.49 -2.39
CA ASN A 68 8.81 -15.75 -1.13
C ASN A 68 9.01 -16.64 0.11
N ALA A 69 9.10 -17.97 -0.01
CA ALA A 69 9.31 -18.86 1.11
C ALA A 69 10.63 -18.56 1.83
N GLU A 70 11.70 -18.29 1.07
CA GLU A 70 12.99 -17.88 1.61
C GLU A 70 12.87 -16.63 2.49
N LYS A 71 12.06 -15.64 2.07
CA LYS A 71 11.83 -14.39 2.82
C LYS A 71 11.05 -14.60 4.12
N VAL A 72 10.25 -15.66 4.23
CA VAL A 72 9.54 -16.01 5.47
C VAL A 72 10.52 -16.51 6.53
N PHE A 73 11.59 -17.20 6.10
CA PHE A 73 12.63 -17.70 6.99
C PHE A 73 13.77 -16.70 7.19
N ASP A 74 13.98 -15.79 6.23
CA ASP A 74 14.85 -14.63 6.40
C ASP A 74 14.19 -13.63 7.35
N LYS A 75 14.37 -13.87 8.66
CA LYS A 75 13.98 -12.96 9.74
C LYS A 75 14.88 -11.73 9.80
N SER A 76 15.33 -11.21 8.66
CA SER A 76 16.08 -9.97 8.62
C SER A 76 15.20 -8.86 9.20
N PRO A 77 15.63 -8.13 10.25
CA PRO A 77 14.87 -7.04 10.85
C PRO A 77 14.72 -5.81 9.92
N CYS A 78 15.07 -5.96 8.63
CA CYS A 78 15.03 -4.92 7.61
C CYS A 78 13.62 -4.34 7.46
N ASP A 79 12.60 -5.18 7.31
CA ASP A 79 11.23 -4.71 7.04
C ASP A 79 10.63 -3.93 8.22
N ALA A 80 10.89 -4.37 9.46
CA ALA A 80 10.41 -3.67 10.64
C ALA A 80 11.16 -2.35 10.89
N LYS A 81 12.46 -2.29 10.56
CA LYS A 81 13.26 -1.05 10.67
C LYS A 81 12.89 -0.07 9.57
N GLU A 82 12.69 -0.54 8.35
CA GLU A 82 12.30 0.29 7.20
C GLU A 82 10.90 0.86 7.39
N LEU A 83 9.95 0.04 7.86
CA LEU A 83 8.60 0.52 8.17
C LEU A 83 8.61 1.60 9.27
N LYS A 84 9.48 1.47 10.27
CA LYS A 84 9.69 2.50 11.30
C LYS A 84 10.28 3.77 10.70
N ARG A 85 11.31 3.66 9.84
CA ARG A 85 11.93 4.81 9.16
C ARG A 85 10.91 5.57 8.30
N ILE A 86 10.16 4.86 7.47
CA ILE A 86 9.10 5.43 6.62
C ILE A 86 8.04 6.12 7.48
N LYS A 87 7.65 5.52 8.60
CA LYS A 87 6.69 6.14 9.53
C LYS A 87 7.22 7.44 10.12
N THR A 88 8.45 7.44 10.63
CA THR A 88 9.08 8.65 11.20
C THR A 88 9.25 9.76 10.16
N GLN A 89 9.63 9.42 8.92
CA GLN A 89 9.74 10.40 7.84
C GLN A 89 8.38 11.00 7.48
N ASN A 90 7.33 10.18 7.39
CA ASN A 90 5.97 10.68 7.16
C ASN A 90 5.50 11.61 8.29
N ASP A 91 5.72 11.25 9.55
CA ASP A 91 5.34 12.07 10.69
C ASP A 91 6.06 13.44 10.67
N CYS A 92 7.36 13.45 10.32
CA CYS A 92 8.14 14.68 10.17
C CYS A 92 7.60 15.57 9.05
N LEU A 93 7.30 14.98 7.88
CA LEU A 93 6.73 15.69 6.74
C LEU A 93 5.35 16.26 7.07
N LEU A 94 4.48 15.49 7.73
CA LEU A 94 3.16 15.95 8.18
C LEU A 94 3.27 17.13 9.15
N HIS A 95 4.21 17.06 10.10
CA HIS A 95 4.48 18.17 11.00
C HIS A 95 4.93 19.43 10.25
N LYS A 96 5.86 19.28 9.30
CA LYS A 96 6.37 20.42 8.51
C LYS A 96 5.29 21.03 7.64
N VAL A 97 4.44 20.22 7.01
CA VAL A 97 3.28 20.68 6.25
C VAL A 97 2.29 21.43 7.14
N GLY A 98 2.03 20.92 8.36
CA GLY A 98 1.19 21.61 9.35
C GLY A 98 1.75 22.99 9.72
N GLN A 99 3.05 23.07 10.02
CA GLN A 99 3.74 24.32 10.31
C GLN A 99 3.62 25.33 9.14
N LEU A 100 3.98 24.89 7.93
CA LEU A 100 3.91 25.73 6.73
C LEU A 100 2.50 26.20 6.43
N THR A 101 1.49 25.38 6.73
CA THR A 101 0.07 25.73 6.58
C THR A 101 -0.31 26.88 7.50
N VAL A 102 0.08 26.80 8.78
CA VAL A 102 -0.19 27.86 9.77
C VAL A 102 0.55 29.15 9.40
N GLU A 103 1.82 29.05 8.98
CA GLU A 103 2.61 30.20 8.52
C GLU A 103 1.98 30.86 7.28
N CYS A 104 1.58 30.06 6.29
CA CYS A 104 0.89 30.57 5.10
C CYS A 104 -0.45 31.24 5.44
N ASP A 105 -1.25 30.64 6.32
CA ASP A 105 -2.54 31.19 6.71
C ASP A 105 -2.37 32.46 7.56
N PHE A 106 -1.34 32.52 8.41
CA PHE A 106 -0.98 33.72 9.16
C PHE A 106 -0.64 34.90 8.24
N LEU A 107 0.14 34.66 7.18
CA LEU A 107 0.54 35.70 6.23
C LEU A 107 -0.57 36.08 5.23
N ARG A 108 -1.43 35.13 4.84
CA ARG A 108 -2.53 35.37 3.90
C ARG A 108 -3.66 36.21 4.51
N LYS A 109 -3.92 36.10 5.81
CA LYS A 109 -4.97 36.87 6.51
C LYS A 109 -4.79 38.40 6.40
N PRO A 110 -3.64 38.99 6.78
CA PRO A 110 -3.40 40.43 6.66
C PRO A 110 -3.28 40.89 5.20
N ALA A 111 -2.68 40.09 4.32
CA ALA A 111 -2.60 40.41 2.90
C ALA A 111 -3.99 40.54 2.25
N ARG A 112 -4.93 39.67 2.61
CA ARG A 112 -6.34 39.77 2.17
C ARG A 112 -7.06 40.98 2.75
N MET A 113 -6.81 41.32 4.02
CA MET A 113 -7.39 42.52 4.64
C MET A 113 -6.93 43.82 3.97
N GLN A 114 -5.73 43.81 3.38
CA GLN A 114 -5.16 44.95 2.65
C GLN A 114 -5.49 44.93 1.14
N GLY A 115 -6.40 44.07 0.68
CA GLY A 115 -6.81 43.99 -0.73
C GLY A 115 -5.74 43.44 -1.69
N LEU A 116 -4.64 42.87 -1.17
CA LEU A 116 -3.58 42.30 -1.98
C LEU A 116 -4.00 40.92 -2.49
N LYS A 117 -4.00 40.76 -3.81
CA LYS A 117 -4.36 39.52 -4.49
C LYS A 117 -3.21 38.52 -4.34
N VAL A 118 -3.22 37.72 -3.28
CA VAL A 118 -2.24 36.66 -3.07
C VAL A 118 -2.54 35.52 -4.05
N ARG A 119 -1.66 35.34 -5.04
CA ARG A 119 -1.71 34.25 -6.04
C ARG A 119 -1.50 32.88 -5.40
#